data_AF-A0A4Y2FPM1-F1
#
_entry.id   AF-A0A4Y2FPM1-F1
#
_cell.length_a   1.000
_cell.length_b   1.000
_cell.length_c   1.000
_cell.angle_alpha   90.00
_cell.angle_beta   90.00
_cell.angle_gamma   90.00
#
_symmetry.space_group_name_H-M   'P 1'
#
loop_
_entity.id
_entity.type
_entity.pdbx_description
1 polymer ?
#
loop_
_entity_poly.entity_id
_entity_poly.type
_entity_poly.pdbx_seq_one_letter_code
_entity_poly.pdbx_strand_id
1 'polypeptide(L)'
;MRRRRQRHSKGVRTPKTIPVDQDVQQLRVCEKHFNDDDIKRVTTFYKESTGETITAKLKKPRLKEGAIPELFPHCTSYLSSTKSARDGPEVGKMILGKKHLYKAIAESLLTKEQHDNKFSFSNFEEMKNCFFLLMKCLLFGPEFIKINI
;
A
#
# COMPACT_ATOMS: atom_id res chain seq x y z
N MET A 1 25.19 0.52 -29.92
CA MET A 1 24.56 1.86 -29.76
C MET A 1 24.30 2.16 -28.29
N ARG A 2 25.08 3.04 -27.66
CA ARG A 2 24.92 3.44 -26.24
C ARG A 2 24.09 4.72 -26.16
N ARG A 3 22.85 4.64 -25.68
CA ARG A 3 21.97 5.81 -25.46
C ARG A 3 22.53 6.65 -24.30
N ARG A 4 23.13 7.80 -24.60
CA ARG A 4 23.53 8.80 -23.59
C ARG A 4 22.27 9.34 -22.90
N ARG A 5 22.14 9.11 -21.58
CA ARG A 5 21.13 9.75 -20.75
C ARG A 5 21.49 11.23 -20.59
N GLN A 6 20.70 12.12 -21.20
CA GLN A 6 20.76 13.56 -20.90
C GLN A 6 20.31 13.78 -19.45
N ARG A 7 21.24 14.18 -18.58
CA ARG A 7 20.91 14.66 -17.23
C ARG A 7 20.32 16.06 -17.38
N HIS A 8 19.00 16.16 -17.31
CA HIS A 8 18.36 17.46 -17.09
C HIS A 8 18.65 17.88 -15.65
N SER A 9 19.45 18.92 -15.48
CA SER A 9 19.60 19.65 -14.21
C SER A 9 18.27 20.34 -13.90
N LYS A 10 17.32 19.61 -13.31
CA LYS A 10 16.14 20.22 -12.73
C LYS A 10 16.61 21.00 -11.51
N GLY A 11 16.76 22.31 -11.67
CA GLY A 11 16.96 23.22 -10.55
C GLY A 11 15.90 22.94 -9.50
N VAL A 12 16.34 22.55 -8.31
CA VAL A 12 15.50 22.42 -7.13
C VAL A 12 15.02 23.84 -6.83
N ARG A 13 13.77 24.16 -7.19
CA ARG A 13 13.11 25.30 -6.57
C ARG A 13 12.81 24.86 -5.14
N THR A 14 13.71 25.24 -4.22
CA THR A 14 13.41 25.20 -2.80
C THR A 14 12.11 25.97 -2.57
N PRO A 15 11.19 25.50 -1.71
CA PRO A 15 10.12 26.36 -1.23
C PRO A 15 10.82 27.56 -0.59
N LYS A 16 10.48 28.77 -1.05
CA LYS A 16 10.92 29.98 -0.37
C LYS A 16 10.33 29.91 1.03
N THR A 17 11.15 29.58 2.03
CA THR A 17 10.84 29.86 3.42
C THR A 17 10.59 31.36 3.49
N ILE A 18 9.35 31.75 3.74
CA ILE A 18 9.02 33.16 3.93
C ILE A 18 9.71 33.58 5.23
N PRO A 19 10.64 34.55 5.20
CA PRO A 19 11.26 35.08 6.42
C PRO A 19 10.17 35.65 7.31
N VAL A 20 10.26 35.40 8.62
CA VAL A 20 9.22 35.68 9.62
C VAL A 20 8.94 37.19 9.82
N ASP A 21 9.66 38.09 9.15
CA ASP A 21 9.60 39.54 9.41
C ASP A 21 9.22 40.42 8.22
N GLN A 22 8.56 39.90 7.18
CA GLN A 22 8.10 40.72 6.04
C GLN A 22 6.58 40.75 5.90
N ASP A 23 6.02 41.92 6.27
CA ASP A 23 4.74 42.47 5.84
C ASP A 23 3.56 41.46 5.79
N VAL A 24 2.83 41.33 6.90
CA VAL A 24 1.51 40.67 6.98
C VAL A 24 0.43 41.53 6.27
N GLN A 25 0.79 42.20 5.19
CA GLN A 25 -0.14 42.93 4.36
C GLN A 25 -0.66 41.99 3.27
N GLN A 26 -1.81 41.39 3.59
CA GLN A 26 -2.81 40.86 2.65
C GLN A 26 -2.69 39.38 2.22
N LEU A 27 -2.50 38.44 3.16
CA LEU A 27 -2.96 37.06 2.93
C LEU A 27 -4.49 37.01 3.10
N ARG A 28 -5.23 37.42 2.05
CA ARG A 28 -6.69 37.28 2.01
C ARG A 28 -7.03 35.84 1.66
N VAL A 29 -7.66 35.15 2.59
CA VAL A 29 -8.14 33.78 2.43
C VAL A 29 -9.67 33.81 2.27
N CYS A 30 -10.22 33.05 1.31
CA CYS A 30 -11.66 32.99 1.10
C CYS A 30 -12.36 32.09 2.13
N GLU A 31 -13.67 32.23 2.30
CA GLU A 31 -14.46 31.50 3.31
C GLU A 31 -14.38 29.97 3.21
N LYS A 32 -14.06 29.43 2.02
CA LYS A 32 -13.94 27.98 1.77
C LYS A 32 -12.80 27.29 2.54
N HIS A 33 -11.89 28.08 3.12
CA HIS A 33 -10.78 27.55 3.90
C HIS A 33 -11.09 27.40 5.39
N PHE A 34 -12.26 27.89 5.83
CA PHE A 34 -12.73 27.80 7.21
C PHE A 34 -13.93 26.87 7.29
N ASN A 35 -14.14 26.24 8.44
CA ASN A 35 -15.36 25.50 8.69
C ASN A 35 -16.53 26.47 8.84
N ASP A 36 -17.75 26.03 8.51
CA ASP A 36 -18.95 26.88 8.66
C ASP A 36 -19.16 27.32 10.12
N ASP A 37 -18.73 26.50 11.09
CA ASP A 37 -18.79 26.83 12.52
C ASP A 37 -17.88 28.01 12.89
N ASP A 38 -16.80 28.25 12.16
CA ASP A 38 -15.87 29.35 12.42
C ASP A 38 -16.35 30.68 11.83
N ILE A 39 -17.43 30.65 11.05
CA ILE A 39 -17.99 31.81 10.35
C ILE A 39 -19.30 32.24 11.02
N LYS A 40 -19.26 33.40 11.69
CA LYS A 40 -20.46 34.06 12.24
C LYS A 40 -21.26 34.71 11.11
N ARG A 41 -22.38 34.07 10.71
CA ARG A 41 -23.36 34.61 9.75
C ARG A 41 -24.55 35.31 10.41
N VAL A 42 -24.73 35.15 11.71
CA VAL A 42 -25.90 35.59 12.45
C VAL A 42 -25.47 36.30 13.73
N THR A 43 -26.20 37.35 14.11
CA THR A 43 -26.06 38.03 15.41
C THR A 43 -27.35 37.93 16.19
N THR A 44 -27.21 37.58 17.46
CA THR A 44 -28.31 37.54 18.42
C THR A 44 -28.19 38.75 19.35
N PHE A 45 -29.28 39.47 19.53
CA PHE A 45 -29.40 40.55 20.49
C PHE A 45 -30.50 40.21 21.49
N TYR A 46 -30.16 40.20 22.77
CA TYR A 46 -31.13 39.97 23.83
C TYR A 46 -31.72 41.30 24.29
N LYS A 47 -33.05 41.39 24.28
CA LYS A 47 -33.76 42.58 24.75
C LYS A 47 -34.36 42.29 26.13
N GLU A 48 -33.71 42.80 27.16
CA GLU A 48 -34.08 42.59 28.57
C GLU A 48 -35.50 43.04 28.90
N SER A 49 -36.01 44.07 28.21
CA SER A 49 -37.34 44.64 28.47
C SER A 49 -38.52 43.81 27.95
N THR A 50 -38.31 42.95 26.94
CA THR A 50 -39.34 42.04 26.42
C THR A 50 -39.03 40.57 26.69
N GLY A 51 -37.84 40.23 27.19
CA GLY A 51 -37.40 38.85 27.39
C GLY A 51 -37.14 38.08 26.09
N GLU A 52 -37.08 38.78 24.95
CA GLU A 52 -36.96 38.17 23.62
C GLU A 52 -35.53 38.26 23.07
N THR A 53 -35.08 37.17 22.45
CA THR A 53 -33.82 37.14 21.69
C THR A 53 -34.09 37.35 20.21
N ILE A 54 -33.69 38.51 19.69
CA ILE A 54 -33.83 38.85 18.28
C ILE A 54 -32.61 38.33 17.53
N THR A 55 -32.85 37.54 16.50
CA THR A 55 -31.79 36.92 15.69
C THR A 55 -31.81 37.53 14.29
N ALA A 56 -30.70 38.12 13.86
CA ALA A 56 -30.58 38.78 12.56
C ALA A 56 -29.41 38.23 11.74
N LYS A 57 -29.64 38.03 10.43
CA LYS A 57 -28.58 37.62 9.49
C LYS A 57 -27.67 38.80 9.16
N LEU A 58 -26.36 38.58 9.22
CA LEU A 58 -25.37 39.57 8.84
C LEU A 58 -25.25 39.68 7.32
N LYS A 59 -25.21 40.91 6.79
CA LYS A 59 -24.92 41.17 5.36
C LYS A 59 -23.51 40.77 4.96
N LYS A 60 -22.56 40.86 5.90
CA LYS A 60 -21.16 40.44 5.74
C LYS A 60 -20.82 39.46 6.86
N PRO A 61 -20.58 38.17 6.55
CA PRO A 61 -20.13 37.20 7.53
C PRO A 61 -18.80 37.63 8.17
N ARG A 62 -18.60 37.26 9.44
CA ARG A 62 -17.37 37.57 10.20
C ARG A 62 -16.76 36.27 10.72
N LEU A 63 -15.44 36.16 10.74
CA LEU A 63 -14.77 35.02 11.37
C LEU A 63 -14.82 35.14 12.91
N LYS A 64 -14.86 34.01 13.60
CA LYS A 64 -14.60 33.94 15.05
C LYS A 64 -13.17 34.40 15.34
N GLU A 65 -12.97 34.98 16.53
CA GLU A 65 -11.62 35.35 16.98
C GLU A 65 -10.78 34.08 17.15
N GLY A 66 -9.58 34.05 16.57
CA GLY A 66 -8.70 32.89 16.59
C GLY A 66 -9.04 31.78 15.58
N ALA A 67 -10.00 31.98 14.67
CA ALA A 67 -10.28 31.02 13.60
C ALA A 67 -9.06 30.85 12.68
N ILE A 68 -8.63 29.60 12.46
CA ILE A 68 -7.49 29.23 11.62
C ILE A 68 -8.04 28.54 10.35
N PRO A 69 -7.48 28.80 9.15
CA PRO A 69 -7.86 28.08 7.95
C PRO A 69 -7.39 26.62 8.04
N GLU A 70 -8.32 25.69 8.13
CA GLU A 70 -8.04 24.25 8.20
C GLU A 70 -8.29 23.53 6.87
N LEU A 71 -9.16 24.09 6.02
CA LEU A 71 -9.56 23.47 4.77
C LEU A 71 -8.65 23.95 3.64
N PHE A 72 -7.92 23.01 3.05
CA PHE A 72 -7.07 23.27 1.88
C PHE A 72 -7.53 22.40 0.70
N PRO A 73 -8.67 22.74 0.07
CA PRO A 73 -9.09 22.09 -1.16
C PRO A 73 -7.97 22.33 -2.19
N HIS A 74 -7.52 21.25 -2.86
CA HIS A 74 -6.37 21.19 -3.76
C HIS A 74 -4.98 20.95 -3.14
N CYS A 75 -4.89 20.62 -1.84
CA CYS A 75 -3.67 19.99 -1.33
C CYS A 75 -3.46 18.65 -2.03
N THR A 76 -2.33 18.54 -2.72
CA THR A 76 -1.95 17.33 -3.44
C THR A 76 -1.97 16.12 -2.50
N SER A 77 -2.43 14.97 -3.00
CA SER A 77 -2.58 13.74 -2.20
C SER A 77 -1.27 13.24 -1.57
N TYR A 78 -0.11 13.73 -2.03
CA TYR A 78 1.18 13.42 -1.43
C TYR A 78 1.54 14.31 -0.23
N LEU A 79 0.88 15.47 -0.05
CA LEU A 79 1.04 16.36 1.11
C LEU A 79 -0.05 16.16 2.16
N SER A 80 -1.24 15.72 1.77
CA SER A 80 -2.38 15.48 2.67
C SER A 80 -2.46 14.05 3.20
N SER A 81 -1.68 13.12 2.63
CA SER A 81 -1.69 11.73 3.05
C SER A 81 -0.64 11.49 4.13
N THR A 82 -1.08 11.04 5.30
CA THR A 82 -0.24 10.37 6.30
C THR A 82 0.21 9.01 5.74
N LYS A 83 0.96 9.01 4.63
CA LYS A 83 1.52 7.77 4.10
C LYS A 83 2.46 7.24 5.17
N SER A 84 2.23 5.99 5.58
CA SER A 84 3.17 5.27 6.42
C SER A 84 4.57 5.44 5.82
N ALA A 85 5.56 5.67 6.69
CA ALA A 85 6.95 5.65 6.26
C ALA A 85 7.17 4.40 5.41
N ARG A 86 7.87 4.54 4.28
CA ARG A 86 8.24 3.36 3.49
C ARG A 86 8.99 2.42 4.42
N ASP A 87 8.54 1.17 4.48
CA ASP A 87 9.23 0.16 5.27
C ASP A 87 10.71 0.13 4.89
N GLY A 88 11.57 -0.01 5.91
CA GLY A 88 13.01 -0.06 5.69
C GLY A 88 13.41 -1.20 4.74
N PRO A 89 14.60 -1.12 4.11
CA PRO A 89 15.07 -2.12 3.15
C PRO A 89 15.13 -3.54 3.72
N GLU A 90 15.23 -3.68 5.05
CA GLU A 90 15.22 -4.95 5.75
C GLU A 90 13.87 -5.68 5.67
N VAL A 91 12.76 -4.95 5.78
CA VAL A 91 11.41 -5.54 5.69
C VAL A 91 11.18 -6.13 4.30
N GLY A 92 11.65 -5.44 3.25
CA GLY A 92 11.61 -5.96 1.88
C GLY A 92 12.37 -7.28 1.72
N LYS A 93 13.57 -7.40 2.34
CA LYS A 93 14.35 -8.65 2.33
C LYS A 93 13.61 -9.76 3.08
N MET A 94 13.00 -9.46 4.22
CA MET A 94 12.24 -10.43 5.01
C MET A 94 11.04 -10.97 4.22
N ILE A 95 10.29 -10.10 3.55
CA ILE A 95 9.13 -10.49 2.72
C ILE A 95 9.58 -11.40 1.57
N LEU A 96 10.66 -11.03 0.88
CA LEU A 96 11.20 -11.83 -0.21
C LEU A 96 11.68 -13.21 0.29
N GLY A 97 12.39 -13.24 1.41
CA GLY A 97 12.83 -14.49 2.04
C GLY A 97 11.67 -15.40 2.40
N LYS A 98 10.61 -14.86 3.03
CA LYS A 98 9.38 -15.60 3.33
C LYS A 98 8.75 -16.16 2.05
N LYS A 99 8.66 -15.37 0.99
CA LYS A 99 8.10 -15.82 -0.30
C LYS A 99 8.87 -16.99 -0.88
N HIS A 100 10.20 -16.94 -0.85
CA HIS A 100 11.04 -18.04 -1.33
C HIS A 100 10.87 -19.31 -0.48
N LEU A 101 10.80 -19.17 0.85
CA LEU A 101 10.57 -20.28 1.75
C LEU A 101 9.24 -20.99 1.48
N TYR A 102 8.14 -20.23 1.39
CA TYR A 102 6.83 -20.80 1.09
C TYR A 102 6.79 -21.52 -0.27
N LYS A 103 7.44 -20.93 -1.27
CA LYS A 103 7.56 -21.57 -2.59
C LYS A 103 8.30 -22.91 -2.51
N ALA A 104 9.43 -22.97 -1.81
CA ALA A 104 10.21 -24.19 -1.66
C ALA A 104 9.44 -25.28 -0.90
N ILE A 105 8.68 -24.91 0.14
CA ILE A 105 7.82 -25.86 0.87
C ILE A 105 6.75 -26.43 -0.05
N ALA A 106 6.07 -25.59 -0.83
CA ALA A 106 5.03 -26.04 -1.75
C ALA A 106 5.58 -26.98 -2.83
N GLU A 107 6.73 -26.65 -3.42
CA GLU A 107 7.42 -27.49 -4.40
C GLU A 107 7.88 -28.83 -3.79
N SER A 108 8.36 -28.81 -2.55
CA SER A 108 8.75 -30.04 -1.84
C SER A 108 7.56 -30.95 -1.56
N LEU A 109 6.41 -30.41 -1.16
CA LEU A 109 5.21 -31.21 -0.91
C LEU A 109 4.69 -31.82 -2.21
N LEU A 110 4.66 -31.03 -3.29
CA LEU A 110 4.22 -31.50 -4.60
C LEU A 110 5.10 -32.61 -5.15
N THR A 111 6.43 -32.46 -5.08
CA THR A 111 7.36 -33.50 -5.57
C THR A 111 7.28 -34.77 -4.74
N LYS A 112 7.07 -34.66 -3.43
CA LYS A 112 6.82 -35.81 -2.56
C LYS A 112 5.55 -36.56 -2.95
N GLU A 113 4.43 -35.85 -3.12
CA GLU A 113 3.17 -36.47 -3.54
C GLU A 113 3.30 -37.17 -4.90
N GLN A 114 3.99 -36.54 -5.86
CA GLN A 114 4.28 -37.16 -7.15
C GLN A 114 5.12 -38.44 -7.01
N HIS A 115 6.12 -38.43 -6.13
CA HIS A 115 6.94 -39.61 -5.84
C HIS A 115 6.09 -40.71 -5.20
N ASP A 116 5.34 -40.38 -4.16
CA ASP A 116 4.49 -41.34 -3.44
C ASP A 116 3.46 -41.96 -4.38
N ASN A 117 2.83 -41.17 -5.24
CA ASN A 117 1.91 -41.68 -6.28
C ASN A 117 2.62 -42.62 -7.27
N LYS A 118 3.82 -42.24 -7.75
CA LYS A 118 4.59 -43.03 -8.71
C LYS A 118 5.08 -44.36 -8.13
N PHE A 119 5.43 -44.38 -6.84
CA PHE A 119 5.96 -45.55 -6.15
C PHE A 119 4.94 -46.24 -5.24
N SER A 120 3.67 -45.83 -5.31
CA SER A 120 2.57 -46.53 -4.66
C SER A 120 2.15 -47.76 -5.46
N PHE A 121 1.81 -48.83 -4.74
CA PHE A 121 1.26 -50.04 -5.32
C PHE A 121 -0.13 -50.25 -4.74
N SER A 122 -1.11 -50.53 -5.60
CA SER A 122 -2.50 -50.74 -5.19
C SER A 122 -2.76 -52.19 -4.80
N ASN A 123 -1.99 -53.13 -5.36
CA ASN A 123 -2.16 -54.56 -5.13
C ASN A 123 -0.82 -55.28 -4.91
N PHE A 124 -0.86 -56.41 -4.22
CA PHE A 124 0.30 -57.25 -3.92
C PHE A 124 0.96 -57.82 -5.19
N GLU A 125 0.16 -58.06 -6.23
CA GLU A 125 0.67 -58.56 -7.51
C GLU A 125 1.52 -57.51 -8.25
N GLU A 126 1.14 -56.23 -8.17
CA GLU A 126 1.93 -55.12 -8.72
C GLU A 126 3.29 -55.00 -8.02
N MET A 127 3.30 -55.13 -6.68
CA MET A 127 4.52 -55.12 -5.89
C MET A 127 5.46 -56.27 -6.28
N LYS A 128 4.93 -57.49 -6.43
CA LYS A 128 5.70 -58.67 -6.88
C LYS A 128 6.28 -58.46 -8.27
N ASN A 129 5.49 -57.96 -9.21
CA ASN A 129 5.93 -57.72 -10.58
C ASN A 129 7.06 -56.68 -10.64
N CYS A 130 6.95 -55.61 -9.87
CA CYS A 130 8.03 -54.62 -9.74
C CYS A 130 9.31 -55.23 -9.13
N PHE A 131 9.18 -56.03 -8.09
CA PHE A 131 10.32 -56.73 -7.48
C PHE A 131 10.99 -57.70 -8.46
N PHE A 132 10.20 -58.46 -9.22
CA PHE A 132 10.69 -59.37 -10.26
C PHE A 132 11.40 -58.62 -11.40
N LEU A 133 10.86 -57.49 -11.84
CA LEU A 133 11.50 -56.63 -12.83
C LEU A 133 12.83 -56.08 -12.33
N LEU A 134 12.89 -55.59 -11.10
CA LEU A 134 14.14 -55.11 -10.48
C LEU A 134 15.19 -56.21 -10.37
N MET A 135 14.80 -57.41 -9.94
CA MET A 135 15.71 -58.56 -9.88
C MET A 135 16.21 -58.98 -11.26
N LYS A 136 15.35 -58.94 -12.29
CA LYS A 136 15.77 -59.18 -13.67
C LYS A 136 16.72 -58.11 -14.20
N CYS A 137 16.48 -56.82 -13.88
CA CYS A 137 17.38 -55.72 -14.25
C CYS A 137 18.78 -55.92 -13.65
N LEU A 138 18.86 -56.33 -12.38
CA LEU A 138 20.12 -56.51 -11.66
C LEU A 138 20.91 -57.73 -12.15
N LEU A 139 20.22 -58.79 -12.59
CA LEU A 139 20.86 -60.03 -13.02
C LEU A 139 21.22 -60.05 -14.52
N PHE A 140 20.40 -59.44 -15.38
CA PHE A 140 20.52 -59.55 -16.83
C PHE A 140 20.80 -58.21 -17.54
N GLY A 141 20.83 -57.10 -16.80
CA GLY A 141 21.03 -55.76 -17.37
C GLY A 141 19.78 -55.17 -18.04
N PRO A 142 19.78 -53.84 -18.31
CA PRO A 142 18.61 -53.11 -18.80
C PRO A 142 18.19 -53.48 -20.23
N GLU A 143 19.03 -54.19 -20.98
CA GLU A 143 18.76 -54.56 -22.37
C GLU A 143 17.80 -55.75 -22.52
N PHE A 144 17.67 -56.61 -21.49
CA PHE A 144 16.83 -57.82 -21.54
C PHE A 144 15.33 -57.57 -21.30
N ILE A 145 14.94 -56.35 -20.93
CA ILE A 145 13.55 -56.03 -20.55
C ILE A 145 12.68 -55.71 -21.78
N LYS A 146 13.28 -55.48 -22.95
CA LYS A 146 12.57 -55.06 -24.17
C LYS A 146 11.86 -56.17 -24.95
N ILE A 147 11.86 -57.42 -24.50
CA ILE A 147 11.48 -58.57 -25.36
C ILE A 147 10.04 -59.06 -25.16
N ASN A 148 9.27 -58.63 -24.17
CA ASN A 148 7.85 -59.03 -24.09
C ASN A 148 6.96 -57.93 -23.51
N ILE A 149 6.41 -57.10 -24.41
CA ILE A 149 5.10 -56.48 -24.27
C ILE A 149 4.24 -57.04 -25.41
#